data_AF-Q5EUF3-F1
#
_entry.id   AF-Q5EUF3-F1
#
_cell.length_a   1.000
_cell.length_b   1.000
_cell.length_c   1.000
_cell.angle_alpha   90.00
_cell.angle_beta   90.00
_cell.angle_gamma   90.00
#
_symmetry.space_group_name_H-M   'P 1'
#
loop_
_entity.id
_entity.type
_entity.pdbx_description
1 polymer ?
#
loop_
_entity_poly.entity_id
_entity_poly.type
_entity_poly.pdbx_seq_one_letter_code
_entity_poly.pdbx_strand_id
1 'polypeptide(L)'
;MREILSIHVGQCGNQIADSFWRLALREHGLTEAGTLKEGSNAAANSNMEVFFHKVRDGKYVPRAVLVDLEPGVIARIEGGDMSQLFDESSIVRKIPGAANNWARGYNVEGEKVIDQIMNVIDSAVEKTKGLQGFLMTHSIGGGSGSGLGSLILERLRQAYPKKRIFTFSVVPSPLISDSAVEPYNAILTLQRILANADGAVLLDNEALFRIAKAKLNRSPNYMDLNNIIALIVSSVTASLRFPGKLNTDLSEFVTNLVPFPGNHFLTASFAPMRGAGQEGQVRTNFPDLARETFAQDNFTAAIDWQQGVYLAASALSPGRCEGEGCG
;
A
#
# COMPACT_ATOMS: atom_id res chain seq x y z
N MET A 1 0.26 -14.95 15.89
CA MET A 1 -0.36 -14.30 14.70
C MET A 1 0.34 -12.98 14.49
N ARG A 2 0.55 -12.58 13.23
CA ARG A 2 1.29 -11.38 12.84
C ARG A 2 0.32 -10.48 12.08
N GLU A 3 -0.42 -9.65 12.81
CA GLU A 3 -1.52 -8.85 12.26
C GLU A 3 -1.02 -7.45 11.86
N ILE A 4 -1.62 -6.87 10.83
CA ILE A 4 -1.19 -5.59 10.26
C ILE A 4 -2.40 -4.67 10.16
N LEU A 5 -2.23 -3.42 10.55
CA LEU A 5 -3.23 -2.37 10.33
C LEU A 5 -2.85 -1.55 9.09
N SER A 6 -3.77 -1.44 8.13
CA SER A 6 -3.60 -0.58 6.96
C SER A 6 -4.24 0.78 7.22
N ILE A 7 -3.53 1.86 6.91
CA ILE A 7 -4.00 3.24 7.05
C ILE A 7 -3.92 3.90 5.68
N HIS A 8 -5.04 4.38 5.17
CA HIS A 8 -5.13 5.03 3.86
C HIS A 8 -5.46 6.50 4.08
N VAL A 9 -4.61 7.40 3.57
CA VAL A 9 -4.74 8.83 3.85
C VAL A 9 -4.84 9.65 2.57
N GLY A 10 -5.91 10.44 2.50
CA GLY A 10 -6.21 11.35 1.40
C GLY A 10 -6.64 10.63 0.12
N GLN A 11 -7.00 11.43 -0.89
CA GLN A 11 -7.54 10.93 -2.16
C GLN A 11 -6.72 9.80 -2.79
N CYS A 12 -5.41 9.98 -2.97
CA CYS A 12 -4.55 8.97 -3.57
C CYS A 12 -4.50 7.68 -2.74
N GLY A 13 -4.32 7.79 -1.42
CA GLY A 13 -4.28 6.65 -0.52
C GLY A 13 -5.58 5.83 -0.53
N ASN A 14 -6.72 6.52 -0.52
CA ASN A 14 -8.05 5.92 -0.53
C ASN A 14 -8.41 5.29 -1.90
N GLN A 15 -7.98 5.88 -3.02
CA GLN A 15 -8.13 5.26 -4.34
C GLN A 15 -7.29 3.99 -4.50
N ILE A 16 -6.07 3.98 -3.94
CA ILE A 16 -5.26 2.75 -3.88
C ILE A 16 -5.90 1.73 -2.95
N ALA A 17 -6.54 2.17 -1.85
CA ALA A 17 -7.30 1.29 -0.96
C ALA A 17 -8.39 0.51 -1.72
N ASP A 18 -9.17 1.18 -2.57
CA ASP A 18 -10.21 0.56 -3.40
C ASP A 18 -9.63 -0.59 -4.26
N SER A 19 -8.53 -0.33 -4.99
CA SER A 19 -7.86 -1.37 -5.78
C SER A 19 -7.23 -2.48 -4.91
N PHE A 20 -6.58 -2.11 -3.82
CA PHE A 20 -5.86 -3.05 -2.94
C PHE A 20 -6.80 -4.00 -2.21
N TRP A 21 -7.90 -3.49 -1.63
CA TRP A 21 -8.83 -4.33 -0.88
C TRP A 21 -9.61 -5.26 -1.81
N ARG A 22 -9.98 -4.82 -3.03
CA ARG A 22 -10.55 -5.72 -4.04
C ARG A 22 -9.61 -6.86 -4.41
N LEU A 23 -8.31 -6.55 -4.57
CA LEU A 23 -7.30 -7.58 -4.83
C LEU A 23 -7.14 -8.53 -3.63
N ALA A 24 -7.02 -7.99 -2.40
CA ALA A 24 -6.89 -8.79 -1.20
C ALA A 24 -8.10 -9.72 -0.99
N LEU A 25 -9.33 -9.24 -1.23
CA LEU A 25 -10.53 -10.07 -1.20
C LEU A 25 -10.46 -11.22 -2.23
N ARG A 26 -10.05 -10.92 -3.47
CA ARG A 26 -9.91 -11.93 -4.54
C ARG A 26 -8.87 -13.00 -4.17
N GLU A 27 -7.71 -12.60 -3.67
CA GLU A 27 -6.64 -13.51 -3.26
C GLU A 27 -7.06 -14.41 -2.09
N HIS A 28 -7.91 -13.92 -1.20
CA HIS A 28 -8.43 -14.68 -0.05
C HIS A 28 -9.78 -15.38 -0.32
N GLY A 29 -10.33 -15.30 -1.53
CA GLY A 29 -11.60 -15.94 -1.88
C GLY A 29 -12.82 -15.33 -1.17
N LEU A 30 -12.77 -14.05 -0.84
CA LEU A 30 -13.84 -13.31 -0.19
C LEU A 30 -14.67 -12.53 -1.23
N THR A 31 -15.95 -12.33 -0.92
CA THR A 31 -16.85 -11.45 -1.68
C THR A 31 -16.61 -9.99 -1.30
N GLU A 32 -17.12 -9.06 -2.10
CA GLU A 32 -17.07 -7.61 -1.81
C GLU A 32 -17.86 -7.23 -0.53
N ALA A 33 -18.69 -8.13 0.01
CA ALA A 33 -19.36 -7.97 1.30
C ALA A 33 -18.56 -8.52 2.50
N GLY A 34 -17.37 -9.07 2.25
CA GLY A 34 -16.51 -9.69 3.26
C GLY A 34 -16.96 -11.11 3.67
N THR A 35 -17.82 -11.76 2.88
CA THR A 35 -18.21 -13.17 3.12
C THR A 35 -17.36 -14.14 2.32
N LEU A 36 -17.23 -15.38 2.79
CA LEU A 36 -16.46 -16.40 2.08
C LEU A 36 -17.23 -16.85 0.82
N LYS A 37 -16.55 -16.89 -0.33
CA LYS A 37 -17.18 -17.26 -1.60
C LYS A 37 -17.44 -18.76 -1.66
N GLU A 38 -18.66 -19.18 -2.03
CA GLU A 38 -19.02 -20.58 -2.20
C GLU A 38 -18.11 -21.29 -3.21
N GLY A 39 -17.62 -22.48 -2.85
CA GLY A 39 -16.71 -23.27 -3.69
C GLY A 39 -15.29 -22.69 -3.82
N SER A 40 -14.95 -21.60 -3.12
CA SER A 40 -13.58 -21.16 -3.04
C SER A 40 -12.79 -22.15 -2.17
N ASN A 41 -11.80 -22.81 -2.77
CA ASN A 41 -10.64 -23.29 -2.03
C ASN A 41 -9.85 -22.05 -1.62
N ALA A 42 -10.41 -21.21 -0.73
CA ALA A 42 -9.60 -20.27 0.03
C ALA A 42 -8.45 -21.10 0.54
N ALA A 43 -7.22 -20.80 0.08
CA ALA A 43 -6.10 -21.72 0.26
C ALA A 43 -6.17 -22.19 1.71
N ALA A 44 -6.29 -23.49 1.95
CA ALA A 44 -6.65 -24.03 3.27
C ALA A 44 -5.67 -23.61 4.38
N ASN A 45 -4.55 -22.97 3.99
CA ASN A 45 -3.50 -22.39 4.82
C ASN A 45 -3.36 -20.85 4.70
N SER A 46 -4.31 -20.11 4.14
CA SER A 46 -4.21 -18.63 4.04
C SER A 46 -4.51 -17.98 5.39
N ASN A 47 -3.55 -17.19 5.88
CA ASN A 47 -3.68 -16.48 7.14
C ASN A 47 -4.49 -15.19 6.93
N MET A 48 -5.81 -15.33 6.84
CA MET A 48 -6.73 -14.20 6.64
C MET A 48 -6.68 -13.20 7.78
N GLU A 49 -6.35 -13.64 9.00
CA GLU A 49 -6.36 -12.81 10.20
C GLU A 49 -5.33 -11.66 10.17
N VAL A 50 -4.34 -11.74 9.27
CA VAL A 50 -3.32 -10.70 9.05
C VAL A 50 -3.97 -9.38 8.67
N PHE A 51 -4.88 -9.42 7.69
CA PHE A 51 -5.56 -8.23 7.16
C PHE A 51 -7.02 -8.15 7.54
N PHE A 52 -7.66 -9.25 7.92
CA PHE A 52 -9.08 -9.26 8.22
C PHE A 52 -9.33 -9.58 9.69
N HIS A 53 -10.24 -8.83 10.29
CA HIS A 53 -10.83 -9.14 11.57
C HIS A 53 -12.08 -9.99 11.36
N LYS A 54 -12.13 -11.17 11.98
CA LYS A 54 -13.31 -12.05 11.96
C LYS A 54 -14.35 -11.53 12.96
N VAL A 55 -15.40 -10.87 12.46
CA VAL A 55 -16.46 -10.29 13.31
C VAL A 55 -17.45 -11.35 13.77
N ARG A 56 -17.86 -12.22 12.85
CA ARG A 56 -18.76 -13.35 13.10
C ARG A 56 -18.41 -14.48 12.14
N ASP A 57 -19.00 -15.66 12.35
CA ASP A 57 -18.73 -16.77 11.47
C ASP A 57 -19.12 -16.43 10.02
N GLY A 58 -18.17 -16.57 9.10
CA GLY A 58 -18.35 -16.22 7.69
C GLY A 58 -18.28 -14.73 7.32
N LYS A 59 -18.09 -13.77 8.25
CA LYS A 59 -17.88 -12.34 7.90
C LYS A 59 -16.51 -11.82 8.39
N TYR A 60 -15.72 -11.36 7.42
CA TYR A 60 -14.39 -10.80 7.58
C TYR A 60 -14.42 -9.30 7.22
N VAL A 61 -13.93 -8.46 8.12
CA VAL A 61 -13.84 -7.01 7.93
C VAL A 61 -12.37 -6.61 7.83
N PRO A 62 -11.97 -5.77 6.86
CA PRO A 62 -10.59 -5.29 6.76
C PRO A 62 -10.12 -4.58 8.03
N ARG A 63 -8.87 -4.82 8.42
CA ARG A 63 -8.13 -4.01 9.39
C ARG A 63 -7.58 -2.78 8.66
N ALA A 64 -8.50 -1.92 8.21
CA ALA A 64 -8.21 -0.72 7.45
C ALA A 64 -8.76 0.50 8.18
N VAL A 65 -8.03 1.61 8.15
CA VAL A 65 -8.54 2.93 8.55
C VAL A 65 -8.49 3.83 7.33
N LEU A 66 -9.65 4.34 6.91
CA LEU A 66 -9.75 5.26 5.77
C LEU A 66 -9.89 6.69 6.31
N VAL A 67 -8.95 7.55 5.93
CA VAL A 67 -8.90 8.93 6.41
C VAL A 67 -8.92 9.87 5.22
N ASP A 68 -9.86 10.82 5.21
CA ASP A 68 -9.87 11.90 4.24
C ASP A 68 -10.42 13.22 4.81
N LEU A 69 -9.83 14.33 4.38
CA LEU A 69 -10.34 15.68 4.63
C LEU A 69 -11.28 16.14 3.50
N GLU A 70 -11.52 15.27 2.51
CA GLU A 70 -12.49 15.48 1.44
C GLU A 70 -13.33 14.21 1.25
N PRO A 71 -14.66 14.27 1.42
CA PRO A 71 -15.49 13.06 1.48
C PRO A 71 -15.68 12.36 0.11
N GLY A 72 -15.24 12.96 -1.00
CA GLY A 72 -15.60 12.51 -2.35
C GLY A 72 -15.16 11.08 -2.67
N VAL A 73 -13.92 10.71 -2.33
CA VAL A 73 -13.40 9.36 -2.60
C VAL A 73 -14.04 8.33 -1.68
N ILE A 74 -14.16 8.64 -0.39
CA ILE A 74 -14.79 7.76 0.58
C ILE A 74 -16.26 7.51 0.21
N ALA A 75 -16.99 8.55 -0.20
CA ALA A 75 -18.38 8.41 -0.65
C ALA A 75 -18.51 7.50 -1.87
N ARG A 76 -17.52 7.46 -2.77
CA ARG A 76 -17.50 6.51 -3.89
C ARG A 76 -17.28 5.08 -3.42
N ILE A 77 -16.41 4.85 -2.42
CA ILE A 77 -16.17 3.51 -1.85
C ILE A 77 -17.44 3.03 -1.12
N GLU A 78 -18.06 3.90 -0.32
CA GLU A 78 -19.29 3.60 0.43
C GLU A 78 -20.54 3.49 -0.46
N GLY A 79 -20.58 4.17 -1.60
CA GLY A 79 -21.66 4.05 -2.59
C GLY A 79 -21.44 2.92 -3.61
N GLY A 80 -20.25 2.32 -3.62
CA GLY A 80 -19.88 1.25 -4.55
C GLY A 80 -20.14 -0.15 -4.01
N ASP A 81 -19.57 -1.14 -4.68
CA ASP A 81 -19.77 -2.56 -4.36
C ASP A 81 -19.22 -2.96 -2.98
N MET A 82 -18.26 -2.20 -2.44
CA MET A 82 -17.61 -2.45 -1.13
C MET A 82 -18.25 -1.69 0.03
N SER A 83 -19.45 -1.15 -0.16
CA SER A 83 -20.20 -0.42 0.88
C SER A 83 -20.36 -1.18 2.21
N GLN A 84 -20.46 -2.51 2.15
CA GLN A 84 -20.67 -3.37 3.33
C GLN A 84 -19.38 -3.94 3.92
N LEU A 85 -18.24 -3.68 3.29
CA LEU A 85 -16.95 -4.27 3.62
C LEU A 85 -16.28 -3.56 4.80
N PHE A 86 -16.14 -2.24 4.69
CA PHE A 86 -15.47 -1.43 5.69
C PHE A 86 -16.41 -1.14 6.86
N ASP A 87 -15.84 -1.11 8.07
CA ASP A 87 -16.58 -0.67 9.24
C ASP A 87 -16.68 0.86 9.23
N GLU A 88 -17.87 1.42 9.37
CA GLU A 88 -18.05 2.89 9.40
C GLU A 88 -17.25 3.52 10.56
N SER A 89 -17.06 2.77 11.66
CA SER A 89 -16.22 3.20 12.79
C SER A 89 -14.74 3.34 12.43
N SER A 90 -14.30 2.72 11.32
CA SER A 90 -12.93 2.77 10.81
C SER A 90 -12.69 3.87 9.77
N ILE A 91 -13.71 4.71 9.51
CA ILE A 91 -13.67 5.76 8.50
C ILE A 91 -13.72 7.13 9.18
N VAL A 92 -12.73 7.96 8.90
CA VAL A 92 -12.68 9.35 9.40
C VAL A 92 -12.78 10.30 8.20
N ARG A 93 -13.88 11.06 8.17
CA ARG A 93 -14.15 12.08 7.16
C ARG A 93 -14.31 13.45 7.82
N LYS A 94 -13.68 14.48 7.28
CA LYS A 94 -13.86 15.87 7.74
C LYS A 94 -13.90 16.83 6.56
N ILE A 95 -14.47 18.01 6.78
CA ILE A 95 -14.44 19.17 5.87
C ILE A 95 -14.03 20.34 6.77
N PRO A 96 -13.16 21.27 6.33
CA PRO A 96 -12.65 21.49 4.96
C PRO A 96 -11.43 20.64 4.59
N GLY A 97 -11.21 20.48 3.27
CA GLY A 97 -10.03 19.85 2.71
C GLY A 97 -8.74 20.63 2.96
N ALA A 98 -7.60 19.96 2.78
CA ALA A 98 -6.28 20.57 2.95
C ALA A 98 -5.88 21.51 1.79
N ALA A 99 -6.65 21.56 0.69
CA ALA A 99 -6.42 22.44 -0.46
C ALA A 99 -4.98 22.39 -1.00
N ASN A 100 -4.43 21.19 -1.17
CA ASN A 100 -3.05 20.93 -1.61
C ASN A 100 -1.95 21.64 -0.79
N ASN A 101 -2.23 22.01 0.46
CA ASN A 101 -1.27 22.67 1.34
C ASN A 101 -0.89 21.75 2.52
N TRP A 102 0.38 21.34 2.57
CA TRP A 102 0.92 20.50 3.63
C TRP A 102 0.69 21.09 5.03
N ALA A 103 0.91 22.40 5.22
CA ALA A 103 0.77 23.04 6.53
C ALA A 103 -0.69 23.04 7.01
N ARG A 104 -1.66 23.12 6.10
CA ARG A 104 -3.07 22.95 6.48
C ARG A 104 -3.37 21.53 6.90
N GLY A 105 -2.91 20.54 6.14
CA GLY A 105 -3.08 19.13 6.47
C GLY A 105 -2.39 18.71 7.77
N TYR A 106 -1.23 19.31 8.09
CA TYR A 106 -0.44 19.00 9.29
C TYR A 106 -0.89 19.81 10.51
N ASN A 107 -0.90 21.14 10.45
CA ASN A 107 -1.12 21.99 11.64
C ASN A 107 -2.55 22.50 11.83
N VAL A 108 -3.32 22.70 10.75
CA VAL A 108 -4.60 23.44 10.85
C VAL A 108 -5.80 22.52 10.93
N GLU A 109 -6.02 21.72 9.89
CA GLU A 109 -7.12 20.77 9.83
C GLU A 109 -6.72 19.42 10.45
N GLY A 110 -5.43 19.05 10.32
CA GLY A 110 -4.91 17.80 10.88
C GLY A 110 -5.05 17.71 12.40
N GLU A 111 -4.63 18.76 13.12
CA GLU A 111 -4.77 18.83 14.58
C GLU A 111 -6.22 18.71 15.07
N LYS A 112 -7.22 19.09 14.24
CA LYS A 112 -8.63 18.94 14.61
C LYS A 112 -9.15 17.51 14.50
N VAL A 113 -8.49 16.66 13.71
CA VAL A 113 -8.94 15.29 13.42
C VAL A 113 -8.01 14.21 13.95
N ILE A 114 -6.77 14.56 14.31
CA ILE A 114 -5.75 13.59 14.69
C ILE A 114 -6.14 12.75 15.89
N ASP A 115 -6.77 13.35 16.91
CA ASP A 115 -7.21 12.62 18.09
C ASP A 115 -8.31 11.60 17.74
N GLN A 116 -9.22 11.96 16.83
CA GLN A 116 -10.23 11.04 16.32
C GLN A 116 -9.57 9.89 15.54
N ILE A 117 -8.59 10.19 14.69
CA ILE A 117 -7.88 9.17 13.90
C ILE A 117 -7.13 8.21 14.82
N MET A 118 -6.41 8.72 15.83
CA MET A 118 -5.68 7.90 16.79
C MET A 118 -6.63 7.02 17.61
N ASN A 119 -7.77 7.54 18.07
CA ASN A 119 -8.78 6.73 18.77
C ASN A 119 -9.33 5.59 17.90
N VAL A 120 -9.55 5.83 16.61
CA VAL A 120 -9.99 4.80 15.66
C VAL A 120 -8.90 3.75 15.44
N ILE A 121 -7.63 4.19 15.29
CA ILE A 121 -6.47 3.30 15.18
C ILE A 121 -6.34 2.46 16.46
N ASP A 122 -6.45 3.05 17.64
CA ASP A 122 -6.35 2.36 18.92
C ASP A 122 -7.46 1.30 19.05
N SER A 123 -8.71 1.65 18.73
CA SER A 123 -9.82 0.69 18.67
C SER A 123 -9.56 -0.47 17.70
N ALA A 124 -8.93 -0.20 16.54
CA ALA A 124 -8.57 -1.23 15.58
C ALA A 124 -7.41 -2.11 16.07
N VAL A 125 -6.43 -1.54 16.77
CA VAL A 125 -5.29 -2.24 17.38
C VAL A 125 -5.74 -3.09 18.58
N GLU A 126 -6.68 -2.63 19.40
CA GLU A 126 -7.23 -3.42 20.51
C GLU A 126 -7.94 -4.70 20.02
N LYS A 127 -8.51 -4.66 18.81
CA LYS A 127 -9.08 -5.84 18.12
C LYS A 127 -8.01 -6.79 17.57
N THR A 128 -6.71 -6.53 17.77
CA THR A 128 -5.61 -7.39 17.32
C THR A 128 -5.04 -8.23 18.46
N LYS A 129 -4.70 -9.49 18.19
CA LYS A 129 -4.03 -10.36 19.18
C LYS A 129 -2.51 -10.15 19.19
N GLY A 130 -1.97 -9.65 18.08
CA GLY A 130 -0.53 -9.50 17.88
C GLY A 130 -0.20 -8.58 16.72
N LEU A 131 -0.35 -7.26 16.93
CA LEU A 131 0.03 -6.25 15.94
C LEU A 131 1.54 -6.32 15.64
N GLN A 132 1.89 -6.51 14.37
CA GLN A 132 3.26 -6.46 13.89
C GLN A 132 3.67 -5.02 13.49
N GLY A 133 2.77 -4.31 12.82
CA GLY A 133 3.06 -2.98 12.31
C GLY A 133 1.90 -2.36 11.54
N PHE A 134 2.20 -1.22 10.95
CA PHE A 134 1.29 -0.39 10.18
C PHE A 134 1.76 -0.29 8.73
N LEU A 135 0.83 -0.40 7.80
CA LEU A 135 1.04 -0.06 6.39
C LEU A 135 0.28 1.21 6.10
N MET A 136 1.00 2.26 5.73
CA MET A 136 0.39 3.54 5.45
C MET A 136 0.49 3.88 3.97
N THR A 137 -0.64 4.00 3.29
CA THR A 137 -0.68 4.32 1.86
C THR A 137 -1.14 5.76 1.69
N HIS A 138 -0.31 6.59 1.07
CA HIS A 138 -0.57 8.01 0.89
C HIS A 138 0.23 8.59 -0.28
N SER A 139 -0.07 9.83 -0.68
CA SER A 139 0.75 10.62 -1.60
C SER A 139 1.57 11.65 -0.81
N ILE A 140 2.80 11.92 -1.26
CA ILE A 140 3.63 12.99 -0.69
C ILE A 140 3.42 14.34 -1.39
N GLY A 141 2.69 14.38 -2.50
CA GLY A 141 2.45 15.61 -3.28
C GLY A 141 1.19 16.39 -2.86
N GLY A 142 0.12 15.70 -2.46
CA GLY A 142 -1.17 16.35 -2.08
C GLY A 142 -1.11 17.10 -0.74
N GLY A 143 -2.22 17.68 -0.28
CA GLY A 143 -2.28 18.33 1.05
C GLY A 143 -2.63 17.38 2.19
N SER A 144 -3.67 16.55 2.00
CA SER A 144 -4.15 15.61 3.03
C SER A 144 -3.19 14.41 3.16
N GLY A 145 -2.87 13.74 2.06
CA GLY A 145 -1.98 12.57 2.10
C GLY A 145 -0.58 12.87 2.62
N SER A 146 -0.09 14.09 2.38
CA SER A 146 1.27 14.49 2.76
C SER A 146 1.30 15.10 4.17
N GLY A 147 0.51 16.14 4.42
CA GLY A 147 0.47 16.89 5.68
C GLY A 147 -0.15 16.09 6.81
N LEU A 148 -1.41 15.65 6.64
CA LEU A 148 -2.08 14.83 7.66
C LEU A 148 -1.37 13.48 7.78
N GLY A 149 -0.86 12.93 6.67
CA GLY A 149 -0.05 11.72 6.71
C GLY A 149 1.21 11.85 7.56
N SER A 150 1.94 12.97 7.44
CA SER A 150 3.10 13.28 8.27
C SER A 150 2.75 13.35 9.75
N LEU A 151 1.62 13.97 10.09
CA LEU A 151 1.14 14.07 11.47
C LEU A 151 0.80 12.68 12.04
N ILE A 152 0.10 11.86 11.26
CA ILE A 152 -0.24 10.48 11.64
C ILE A 152 1.04 9.68 11.91
N LEU A 153 2.07 9.78 11.08
CA LEU A 153 3.34 9.09 11.28
C LEU A 153 4.02 9.47 12.60
N GLU A 154 4.05 10.76 12.93
CA GLU A 154 4.63 11.25 14.19
C GLU A 154 3.86 10.71 15.40
N ARG A 155 2.53 10.81 15.39
CA ARG A 155 1.69 10.29 16.50
C ARG A 155 1.76 8.76 16.61
N LEU A 156 1.82 8.04 15.49
CA LEU A 156 1.99 6.59 15.48
C LEU A 156 3.34 6.18 16.08
N ARG A 157 4.43 6.86 15.70
CA ARG A 157 5.75 6.55 16.26
C ARG A 157 5.82 6.84 17.75
N GLN A 158 5.15 7.89 18.22
CA GLN A 158 5.05 8.22 19.65
C GLN A 158 4.23 7.19 20.44
N ALA A 159 3.07 6.79 19.92
CA ALA A 159 2.18 5.83 20.59
C ALA A 159 2.69 4.38 20.50
N TYR A 160 3.29 3.99 19.37
CA TYR A 160 3.70 2.62 19.06
C TYR A 160 5.19 2.51 18.67
N PRO A 161 6.14 2.92 19.54
CA PRO A 161 7.56 3.05 19.18
C PRO A 161 8.23 1.71 18.78
N LYS A 162 7.71 0.59 19.28
CA LYS A 162 8.23 -0.77 19.01
C LYS A 162 7.61 -1.46 17.79
N LYS A 163 6.62 -0.84 17.15
CA LYS A 163 5.93 -1.41 15.99
C LYS A 163 6.57 -0.89 14.70
N ARG A 164 6.52 -1.71 13.64
CA ARG A 164 7.06 -1.32 12.34
C ARG A 164 6.08 -0.42 11.61
N ILE A 165 6.56 0.65 11.00
CA ILE A 165 5.77 1.56 10.18
C ILE A 165 6.35 1.53 8.77
N PHE A 166 5.57 1.00 7.82
CA PHE A 166 5.91 1.03 6.40
C PHE A 166 5.00 2.00 5.67
N THR A 167 5.57 2.83 4.80
CA THR A 167 4.80 3.73 3.95
C THR A 167 4.85 3.29 2.49
N PHE A 168 3.72 3.36 1.81
CA PHE A 168 3.62 3.30 0.35
C PHE A 168 3.30 4.71 -0.12
N SER A 169 4.32 5.39 -0.61
CA SER A 169 4.33 6.83 -0.82
C SER A 169 4.39 7.13 -2.32
N VAL A 170 3.31 7.67 -2.86
CA VAL A 170 3.27 8.11 -4.27
C VAL A 170 3.94 9.47 -4.41
N VAL A 171 5.05 9.46 -5.14
CA VAL A 171 5.91 10.60 -5.46
C VAL A 171 5.30 11.40 -6.62
N PRO A 172 5.30 12.74 -6.54
CA PRO A 172 4.87 13.58 -7.65
C PRO A 172 5.78 13.44 -8.87
N SER A 173 5.22 13.50 -10.08
CA SER A 173 5.98 13.52 -11.33
C SER A 173 5.84 14.88 -12.02
N PRO A 174 6.93 15.47 -12.55
CA PRO A 174 6.87 16.71 -13.32
C PRO A 174 5.95 16.67 -14.54
N LEU A 175 5.73 15.48 -15.12
CA LEU A 175 4.92 15.31 -16.34
C LEU A 175 3.41 15.25 -16.08
N ILE A 176 3.02 14.96 -14.83
CA ILE A 176 1.64 14.62 -14.45
C ILE A 176 1.19 15.43 -13.22
N SER A 177 2.07 16.29 -12.69
CA SER A 177 1.78 17.14 -11.54
C SER A 177 0.66 18.13 -11.86
N ASP A 178 -0.44 18.03 -11.12
CA ASP A 178 -1.58 18.95 -11.22
C ASP A 178 -1.40 20.18 -10.30
N SER A 179 -0.34 20.24 -9.49
CA SER A 179 -0.14 21.31 -8.50
C SER A 179 1.30 21.80 -8.38
N ALA A 180 1.47 23.11 -8.55
CA ALA A 180 2.76 23.79 -8.47
C ALA A 180 3.45 23.69 -7.09
N VAL A 181 2.72 23.31 -6.03
CA VAL A 181 3.25 23.20 -4.66
C VAL A 181 3.63 21.78 -4.25
N GLU A 182 3.47 20.78 -5.13
CA GLU A 182 3.83 19.39 -4.84
C GLU A 182 5.28 19.20 -4.38
N PRO A 183 6.30 19.90 -4.95
CA PRO A 183 7.67 19.76 -4.46
C PRO A 183 7.83 20.20 -3.00
N TYR A 184 7.13 21.25 -2.57
CA TYR A 184 7.16 21.70 -1.17
C TYR A 184 6.55 20.65 -0.25
N ASN A 185 5.37 20.12 -0.61
CA ASN A 185 4.68 19.10 0.16
C ASN A 185 5.53 17.81 0.26
N ALA A 186 6.20 17.42 -0.83
CA ALA A 186 7.04 16.23 -0.89
C ALA A 186 8.22 16.34 0.08
N ILE A 187 8.99 17.43 0.04
CA ILE A 187 10.15 17.61 0.92
C ILE A 187 9.75 17.64 2.40
N LEU A 188 8.68 18.37 2.74
CA LEU A 188 8.18 18.46 4.11
C LEU A 188 7.75 17.09 4.65
N THR A 189 7.15 16.25 3.79
CA THR A 189 6.69 14.91 4.13
C THR A 189 7.83 13.90 4.22
N LEU A 190 8.77 13.92 3.27
CA LEU A 190 9.95 13.04 3.26
C LEU A 190 10.77 13.21 4.54
N GLN A 191 10.88 14.43 5.08
CA GLN A 191 11.53 14.65 6.37
C GLN A 191 10.86 13.86 7.51
N ARG A 192 9.52 13.74 7.51
CA ARG A 192 8.78 13.02 8.55
C ARG A 192 8.80 11.51 8.32
N ILE A 193 8.75 11.07 7.07
CA ILE A 193 8.97 9.66 6.72
C ILE A 193 10.36 9.24 7.21
N LEU A 194 11.40 10.03 6.91
CA LEU A 194 12.77 9.75 7.31
C LEU A 194 12.94 9.59 8.84
N ALA A 195 12.24 10.40 9.62
CA ALA A 195 12.35 10.37 11.07
C ALA A 195 11.49 9.27 11.73
N ASN A 196 10.35 8.89 11.12
CA ASN A 196 9.31 8.13 11.81
C ASN A 196 9.01 6.76 11.17
N ALA A 197 9.22 6.57 9.87
CA ALA A 197 8.98 5.29 9.20
C ALA A 197 10.22 4.37 9.32
N ASP A 198 9.99 3.06 9.41
CA ASP A 198 11.08 2.07 9.35
C ASP A 198 11.47 1.74 7.90
N GLY A 199 10.54 1.93 6.95
CA GLY A 199 10.77 1.74 5.52
C GLY A 199 9.69 2.40 4.68
N ALA A 200 10.07 2.92 3.52
CA ALA A 200 9.17 3.67 2.64
C ALA A 200 9.36 3.20 1.20
N VAL A 201 8.30 2.62 0.61
CA VAL A 201 8.29 2.27 -0.81
C VAL A 201 7.87 3.52 -1.58
N LEU A 202 8.80 4.04 -2.39
CA LEU A 202 8.55 5.18 -3.26
C LEU A 202 7.99 4.69 -4.60
N LEU A 203 6.84 5.24 -4.97
CA LEU A 203 6.11 4.90 -6.18
C LEU A 203 5.96 6.16 -7.02
N ASP A 204 6.51 6.16 -8.22
CA ASP A 204 6.46 7.29 -9.14
C ASP A 204 5.35 7.09 -10.16
N ASN A 205 4.44 8.05 -10.25
CA ASN A 205 3.38 8.03 -11.24
C ASN A 205 3.93 7.97 -12.66
N GLU A 206 5.06 8.61 -12.97
CA GLU A 206 5.65 8.59 -14.31
C GLU A 206 6.08 7.17 -14.72
N ALA A 207 6.81 6.51 -13.84
CA ALA A 207 7.25 5.14 -14.04
C ALA A 207 6.04 4.20 -14.15
N LEU A 208 5.04 4.36 -13.28
CA LEU A 208 3.80 3.60 -13.32
C LEU A 208 3.02 3.81 -14.63
N PHE A 209 2.93 5.04 -15.14
CA PHE A 209 2.30 5.35 -16.43
C PHE A 209 3.07 4.74 -17.60
N ARG A 210 4.40 4.84 -17.61
CA ARG A 210 5.26 4.23 -18.64
C ARG A 210 5.06 2.72 -18.68
N ILE A 211 5.11 2.08 -17.51
CA ILE A 211 4.91 0.65 -17.34
C ILE A 211 3.50 0.25 -17.80
N ALA A 212 2.46 0.95 -17.31
CA ALA A 212 1.08 0.66 -17.70
C ALA A 212 0.87 0.85 -19.22
N LYS A 213 1.48 1.86 -19.84
CA LYS A 213 1.39 2.12 -21.28
C LYS A 213 2.11 1.06 -22.12
N ALA A 214 3.24 0.55 -21.64
CA ALA A 214 3.97 -0.52 -22.33
C ALA A 214 3.19 -1.85 -22.30
N LYS A 215 2.31 -2.04 -21.31
CA LYS A 215 1.61 -3.31 -21.06
C LYS A 215 0.15 -3.30 -21.48
N LEU A 216 -0.52 -2.15 -21.40
CA LEU A 216 -1.90 -1.96 -21.84
C LEU A 216 -1.88 -1.45 -23.28
N ASN A 217 -2.58 -2.13 -24.19
CA ASN A 217 -2.81 -1.66 -25.56
C ASN A 217 -3.78 -0.45 -25.65
N ARG A 218 -3.85 0.37 -24.60
CA ARG A 218 -4.67 1.57 -24.48
C ARG A 218 -4.01 2.58 -23.55
N SER A 219 -4.47 3.84 -23.60
CA SER A 219 -4.04 4.85 -22.64
C SER A 219 -4.40 4.43 -21.21
N PRO A 220 -3.42 4.36 -20.29
CA PRO A 220 -3.66 4.02 -18.89
C PRO A 220 -4.49 5.11 -18.18
N ASN A 221 -5.28 4.69 -17.20
CA ASN A 221 -5.96 5.59 -16.27
C ASN A 221 -5.45 5.36 -14.83
N TYR A 222 -5.85 6.21 -13.89
CA TYR A 222 -5.43 6.08 -12.49
C TYR A 222 -5.84 4.74 -11.83
N MET A 223 -6.94 4.11 -12.24
CA MET A 223 -7.31 2.79 -11.73
C MET A 223 -6.30 1.71 -12.17
N ASP A 224 -5.77 1.80 -13.38
CA ASP A 224 -4.75 0.88 -13.88
C ASP A 224 -3.43 1.01 -13.09
N LEU A 225 -3.02 2.25 -12.81
CA LEU A 225 -1.86 2.53 -11.98
C LEU A 225 -2.06 2.01 -10.56
N ASN A 226 -3.23 2.26 -9.97
CA ASN A 226 -3.57 1.79 -8.63
C ASN A 226 -3.59 0.26 -8.55
N ASN A 227 -3.94 -0.44 -9.64
CA ASN A 227 -3.87 -1.91 -9.68
C ASN A 227 -2.41 -2.41 -9.65
N ILE A 228 -1.48 -1.75 -10.33
CA ILE A 228 -0.05 -2.06 -10.23
C ILE A 228 0.45 -1.84 -8.79
N ILE A 229 0.09 -0.72 -8.20
CA ILE A 229 0.46 -0.40 -6.81
C ILE A 229 -0.14 -1.44 -5.85
N ALA A 230 -1.41 -1.81 -6.03
CA ALA A 230 -2.08 -2.82 -5.24
C ALA A 230 -1.36 -4.18 -5.30
N LEU A 231 -0.90 -4.59 -6.49
CA LEU A 231 -0.10 -5.81 -6.66
C LEU A 231 1.24 -5.74 -5.92
N ILE A 232 1.91 -4.58 -5.94
CA ILE A 232 3.16 -4.36 -5.19
C ILE A 232 2.92 -4.46 -3.69
N VAL A 233 1.90 -3.75 -3.17
CA VAL A 233 1.54 -3.78 -1.75
C VAL A 233 1.15 -5.21 -1.33
N SER A 234 0.37 -5.90 -2.16
CA SER A 234 0.00 -7.30 -1.95
C SER A 234 1.23 -8.22 -1.91
N SER A 235 2.18 -8.03 -2.83
CA SER A 235 3.38 -8.86 -2.96
C SER A 235 4.35 -8.67 -1.80
N VAL A 236 4.57 -7.43 -1.36
CA VAL A 236 5.40 -7.12 -0.18
C VAL A 236 4.84 -7.78 1.08
N THR A 237 3.51 -7.93 1.16
CA THR A 237 2.81 -8.51 2.31
C THR A 237 2.41 -9.97 2.12
N ALA A 238 2.75 -10.57 0.97
CA ALA A 238 2.35 -11.94 0.64
C ALA A 238 2.99 -12.96 1.58
N SER A 239 4.26 -12.77 1.96
CA SER A 239 4.99 -13.63 2.90
C SER A 239 4.40 -13.66 4.31
N LEU A 240 3.57 -12.67 4.66
CA LEU A 240 2.87 -12.61 5.95
C LEU A 240 1.53 -13.35 5.91
N ARG A 241 0.91 -13.41 4.73
CA ARG A 241 -0.46 -13.94 4.51
C ARG A 241 -0.49 -15.37 4.02
N PHE A 242 0.48 -15.74 3.20
CA PHE A 242 0.59 -17.05 2.59
C PHE A 242 1.84 -17.74 3.13
N PRO A 243 1.71 -18.99 3.61
CA PRO A 243 2.86 -19.74 4.10
C PRO A 243 3.79 -20.07 2.93
N GLY A 244 5.02 -19.59 3.03
CA GLY A 244 6.12 -19.89 2.11
C GLY A 244 7.24 -20.67 2.79
N LYS A 245 8.21 -21.12 1.99
CA LYS A 245 9.48 -21.68 2.50
C LYS A 245 10.32 -20.59 3.19
N LEU A 246 10.19 -19.35 2.75
CA LEU A 246 10.80 -18.15 3.32
C LEU A 246 9.68 -17.24 3.81
N ASN A 247 9.40 -17.26 5.12
CA ASN A 247 8.36 -16.42 5.72
C ASN A 247 8.96 -15.10 6.21
N THR A 248 9.24 -14.20 5.26
CA THR A 248 9.79 -12.87 5.55
C THR A 248 8.77 -12.02 6.30
N ASP A 249 9.19 -11.46 7.43
CA ASP A 249 8.36 -10.59 8.25
C ASP A 249 8.71 -9.09 8.03
N LEU A 250 7.87 -8.16 8.51
CA LEU A 250 8.14 -6.71 8.36
C LEU A 250 9.46 -6.28 9.01
N SER A 251 9.91 -6.94 10.07
CA SER A 251 11.19 -6.62 10.71
C SER A 251 12.37 -7.16 9.90
N GLU A 252 12.22 -8.30 9.24
CA GLU A 252 13.21 -8.85 8.33
C GLU A 252 13.38 -7.99 7.08
N PHE A 253 12.30 -7.37 6.57
CA PHE A 253 12.42 -6.38 5.49
C PHE A 253 13.33 -5.22 5.89
N VAL A 254 13.15 -4.67 7.09
CA VAL A 254 14.02 -3.59 7.60
C VAL A 254 15.44 -4.11 7.76
N THR A 255 15.61 -5.26 8.39
CA THR A 255 16.94 -5.83 8.69
C THR A 255 17.75 -6.13 7.42
N ASN A 256 17.08 -6.59 6.35
CA ASN A 256 17.74 -7.02 5.11
C ASN A 256 17.89 -5.89 4.10
N LEU A 257 16.95 -4.94 4.03
CA LEU A 257 16.94 -3.89 2.99
C LEU A 257 17.42 -2.53 3.49
N VAL A 258 17.52 -2.31 4.80
CA VAL A 258 17.91 -1.02 5.39
C VAL A 258 19.26 -1.16 6.08
N PRO A 259 20.38 -0.97 5.36
CA PRO A 259 21.71 -1.08 5.95
C PRO A 259 22.03 0.09 6.89
N PHE A 260 21.49 1.28 6.61
CA PHE A 260 21.70 2.49 7.40
C PHE A 260 20.35 3.13 7.74
N PRO A 261 20.18 3.71 8.94
CA PRO A 261 18.91 4.28 9.40
C PRO A 261 18.28 5.33 8.47
N GLY A 262 19.07 6.02 7.63
CA GLY A 262 18.56 7.01 6.67
C GLY A 262 18.27 6.48 5.26
N ASN A 263 18.69 5.25 4.96
CA ASN A 263 18.58 4.65 3.62
C ASN A 263 17.47 3.60 3.59
N HIS A 264 16.29 3.99 4.05
CA HIS A 264 15.11 3.12 4.12
C HIS A 264 14.05 3.40 3.06
N PHE A 265 14.44 4.14 2.01
CA PHE A 265 13.61 4.37 0.82
C PHE A 265 13.85 3.25 -0.17
N LEU A 266 12.80 2.48 -0.45
CA LEU A 266 12.82 1.29 -1.30
C LEU A 266 12.16 1.61 -2.64
N THR A 267 12.70 1.05 -3.71
CA THR A 267 12.06 1.03 -5.02
C THR A 267 11.54 -0.37 -5.30
N ALA A 268 10.28 -0.47 -5.70
CA ALA A 268 9.67 -1.74 -6.05
C ALA A 268 9.67 -1.96 -7.57
N SER A 269 9.68 -3.21 -7.97
CA SER A 269 9.30 -3.66 -9.30
C SER A 269 8.33 -4.83 -9.14
N PHE A 270 7.56 -5.12 -10.19
CA PHE A 270 6.66 -6.27 -10.17
C PHE A 270 6.73 -7.00 -11.50
N ALA A 271 6.78 -8.33 -11.44
CA ALA A 271 6.71 -9.21 -12.60
C ALA A 271 5.97 -10.50 -12.24
N PRO A 272 5.22 -11.11 -13.17
CA PRO A 272 5.00 -10.65 -14.54
C PRO A 272 3.91 -9.57 -14.57
N MET A 273 4.14 -8.49 -15.32
CA MET A 273 3.10 -7.47 -15.53
C MET A 273 2.25 -7.84 -16.74
N ARG A 274 0.99 -8.23 -16.49
CA ARG A 274 0.06 -8.72 -17.51
C ARG A 274 -1.17 -7.82 -17.62
N GLY A 275 -1.66 -7.65 -18.84
CA GLY A 275 -2.93 -6.98 -19.11
C GLY A 275 -4.13 -7.88 -18.76
N ALA A 276 -5.28 -7.25 -18.47
CA ALA A 276 -6.53 -7.95 -18.26
C ALA A 276 -6.86 -8.85 -19.46
N GLY A 277 -7.13 -10.15 -19.22
CA GLY A 277 -7.42 -11.15 -20.25
C GLY A 277 -6.25 -12.08 -20.62
N GLN A 278 -5.04 -11.84 -20.12
CA GLN A 278 -3.89 -12.76 -20.26
C GLN A 278 -3.65 -13.63 -19.01
N GLU A 279 -4.61 -13.67 -18.08
CA GLU A 279 -4.50 -14.40 -16.80
C GLU A 279 -4.34 -15.92 -16.99
N GLY A 280 -4.90 -16.49 -18.06
CA GLY A 280 -4.85 -17.93 -18.34
C GLY A 280 -3.69 -18.40 -19.23
N GLN A 281 -2.89 -17.49 -19.79
CA GLN A 281 -1.95 -17.82 -20.85
C GLN A 281 -0.52 -17.56 -20.39
N VAL A 282 0.32 -18.59 -20.48
CA VAL A 282 1.78 -18.58 -20.33
C VAL A 282 2.29 -18.74 -18.90
N ARG A 283 2.83 -19.92 -18.59
CA ARG A 283 3.82 -20.13 -17.54
C ARG A 283 5.08 -19.38 -17.97
N THR A 284 5.51 -18.36 -17.22
CA THR A 284 6.79 -17.71 -17.50
C THR A 284 7.90 -18.55 -16.89
N ASN A 285 8.95 -18.83 -17.65
CA ASN A 285 10.13 -19.50 -17.11
C ASN A 285 10.79 -18.59 -16.06
N PHE A 286 11.24 -19.16 -14.94
CA PHE A 286 11.79 -18.38 -13.83
C PHE A 286 12.97 -17.46 -14.23
N PRO A 287 13.92 -17.86 -15.11
CA PRO A 287 15.00 -16.98 -15.54
C PRO A 287 14.52 -15.71 -16.24
N ASP A 288 13.46 -15.80 -17.04
CA ASP A 288 12.91 -14.63 -17.74
C ASP A 288 12.13 -13.74 -16.78
N LEU A 289 11.42 -14.34 -15.81
CA LEU A 289 10.78 -13.61 -14.73
C LEU A 289 11.79 -12.83 -13.87
N ALA A 290 12.93 -13.44 -13.56
CA ALA A 290 14.00 -12.79 -12.80
C ALA A 290 14.60 -11.62 -13.60
N ARG A 291 14.84 -11.80 -14.90
CA ARG A 291 15.30 -10.71 -15.79
C ARG A 291 14.29 -9.57 -15.87
N GLU A 292 12.99 -9.88 -15.98
CA GLU A 292 11.93 -8.87 -15.99
C GLU A 292 11.79 -8.16 -14.64
N THR A 293 11.97 -8.87 -13.53
CA THR A 293 11.91 -8.29 -12.17
C THR A 293 13.02 -7.25 -11.97
N PHE A 294 14.24 -7.54 -12.43
CA PHE A 294 15.39 -6.64 -12.32
C PHE A 294 15.61 -5.74 -13.55
N ALA A 295 14.66 -5.71 -14.49
CA ALA A 295 14.73 -4.81 -15.63
C ALA A 295 14.58 -3.36 -15.14
N GLN A 296 15.51 -2.50 -15.56
CA GLN A 296 15.55 -1.08 -15.16
C GLN A 296 14.24 -0.35 -15.49
N ASP A 297 13.62 -0.68 -16.62
CA ASP A 297 12.35 -0.10 -17.07
C ASP A 297 11.15 -0.49 -16.21
N ASN A 298 11.26 -1.59 -15.47
CA ASN A 298 10.18 -2.21 -14.70
C ASN A 298 10.14 -1.77 -13.23
N PHE A 299 11.17 -1.04 -12.77
CA PHE A 299 11.12 -0.37 -11.47
C PHE A 299 10.13 0.80 -11.52
N THR A 300 9.32 0.91 -10.46
CA THR A 300 8.24 1.90 -10.35
C THR A 300 8.70 3.25 -9.84
N ALA A 301 10.00 3.57 -9.89
CA ALA A 301 10.53 4.90 -9.66
C ALA A 301 11.49 5.31 -10.78
N ALA A 302 11.45 6.57 -11.20
CA ALA A 302 12.45 7.14 -12.10
C ALA A 302 13.76 7.41 -11.35
N ILE A 303 14.60 6.38 -11.25
CA ILE A 303 15.93 6.46 -10.63
C ILE A 303 17.04 6.48 -11.69
N ASP A 304 18.17 7.12 -11.37
CA ASP A 304 19.34 7.11 -12.24
C ASP A 304 20.11 5.79 -12.11
N TRP A 305 20.19 5.06 -13.22
CA TRP A 305 20.87 3.78 -13.33
C TRP A 305 22.33 3.91 -13.79
N GLN A 306 22.74 5.04 -14.36
CA GLN A 306 24.10 5.21 -14.88
C GLN A 306 25.12 5.41 -13.76
N GLN A 307 24.71 6.10 -12.69
CA GLN A 307 25.56 6.37 -11.52
C GLN A 307 25.08 5.67 -10.25
N GLY A 308 24.00 4.89 -10.33
CA GLY A 308 23.40 4.18 -9.20
C GLY A 308 24.00 2.79 -8.95
N VAL A 309 24.15 2.41 -7.68
CA VAL A 309 24.47 1.04 -7.23
C VAL A 309 23.43 0.58 -6.23
N TYR A 310 23.10 -0.72 -6.23
CA TYR A 310 22.20 -1.30 -5.24
C TYR A 310 22.89 -1.41 -3.88
N LEU A 311 22.23 -0.94 -2.82
CA LEU A 311 22.65 -1.18 -1.44
C LEU A 311 22.19 -2.55 -0.95
N ALA A 312 20.94 -2.91 -1.26
CA ALA A 312 20.32 -4.19 -0.96
C ALA A 312 19.20 -4.44 -1.98
N ALA A 313 18.87 -5.72 -2.20
CA ALA A 313 17.77 -6.12 -3.08
C ALA A 313 17.05 -7.34 -2.49
N SER A 314 15.73 -7.41 -2.69
CA SER A 314 14.90 -8.54 -2.28
C SER A 314 14.01 -8.95 -3.44
N ALA A 315 13.86 -10.26 -3.66
CA ALA A 315 12.96 -10.83 -4.64
C ALA A 315 11.97 -11.75 -3.93
N LEU A 316 10.67 -11.43 -4.06
CA LEU A 316 9.57 -12.20 -3.49
C LEU A 316 8.85 -12.92 -4.63
N SER A 317 8.73 -14.23 -4.55
CA SER A 317 7.94 -15.01 -5.51
C SER A 317 6.81 -15.74 -4.77
N PRO A 318 5.54 -15.31 -4.94
CA PRO A 318 4.40 -15.89 -4.23
C PRO A 318 3.94 -17.24 -4.82
N GLY A 319 4.50 -17.67 -5.96
CA GLY A 319 4.20 -18.93 -6.62
C GLY A 319 5.10 -20.09 -6.19
N ARG A 320 4.73 -21.33 -6.56
CA ARG A 320 5.62 -22.49 -6.40
C ARG A 320 6.71 -22.42 -7.45
N CYS A 321 7.85 -21.86 -7.09
CA CYS A 321 9.04 -21.87 -7.92
C CYS A 321 9.93 -23.05 -7.48
N GLU A 322 9.79 -24.19 -8.14
CA GLU A 322 10.69 -25.34 -8.02
C GLU A 322 11.25 -25.67 -9.41
N GLY A 323 12.56 -25.49 -9.61
CA GLY A 323 13.20 -25.69 -10.92
C GLY A 323 12.95 -24.53 -11.90
N GLU A 324 12.68 -24.84 -13.17
CA GLU A 324 12.57 -23.86 -14.27
C GLU A 324 11.19 -23.17 -14.39
N GLY A 325 10.17 -23.60 -13.62
CA GLY A 325 8.81 -23.08 -13.71
C GLY A 325 8.32 -22.42 -12.42
N CYS A 326 7.61 -21.29 -12.56
CA CYS A 326 6.77 -20.72 -11.51
C CYS A 326 5.30 -20.84 -11.91
N GLY A 327 4.48 -21.32 -10.98
CA GLY A 327 3.01 -21.42 -11.10
C GLY A 327 2.31 -20.77 -9.93
#